data_AF-F6BF11-F1
#
_entry.id   AF-F6BF11-F1
#
_cell.length_a   1.000
_cell.length_b   1.000
_cell.length_c   1.000
_cell.angle_alpha   90.00
_cell.angle_beta   90.00
_cell.angle_gamma   90.00
#
_symmetry.space_group_name_H-M   'P 1'
#
loop_
_entity.id
_entity.type
_entity.pdbx_description
1 polymer ?
#
loop_
_entity_poly.entity_id
_entity_poly.type
_entity_poly.pdbx_seq_one_letter_code
_entity_poly.pdbx_strand_id
1 'polypeptide(L)' 'MDEIDKKAIEMLLKAPFMTEEEMKNTVKILKQMARMKKNKGSIKEILDYWANQAYILSMEA' A
#
# COMPACT_ATOMS: atom_id res chain seq x y z
N MET A 1 6.90 3.48 -10.80
CA MET A 1 6.49 3.55 -9.38
C MET A 1 6.83 4.96 -8.90
N ASP A 2 5.84 5.74 -8.51
CA ASP A 2 6.08 7.09 -7.96
C ASP A 2 6.36 7.03 -6.45
N GLU A 3 6.63 8.19 -5.83
CA GLU A 3 6.95 8.26 -4.40
C GLU A 3 5.78 7.85 -3.50
N ILE A 4 4.54 8.03 -3.96
CA ILE A 4 3.34 7.57 -3.22
C ILE A 4 3.31 6.04 -3.24
N ASP A 5 3.58 5.43 -4.39
CA ASP A 5 3.63 3.98 -4.54
C ASP A 5 4.71 3.36 -3.63
N LYS A 6 5.93 3.92 -3.62
CA LYS A 6 7.02 3.41 -2.78
C LYS A 6 6.66 3.44 -1.30
N LYS A 7 6.12 4.56 -0.81
CA LYS A 7 5.70 4.70 0.59
C LYS A 7 4.59 3.71 0.95
N ALA A 8 3.60 3.55 0.08
CA ALA A 8 2.50 2.62 0.31
C ALA A 8 3.00 1.16 0.42
N ILE A 9 3.91 0.78 -0.47
CA ILE A 9 4.53 -0.56 -0.47
C ILE A 9 5.37 -0.76 0.80
N GLU A 10 6.17 0.21 1.22
CA GLU A 10 6.95 0.13 2.46
C GLU A 10 6.06 -0.03 3.70
N MET A 11 4.93 0.67 3.76
CA MET A 11 3.94 0.49 4.82
C MET A 11 3.38 -0.94 4.82
N LEU A 12 3.07 -1.49 3.65
CA LEU A 12 2.54 -2.84 3.50
C LEU A 12 3.57 -3.94 3.81
N LEU A 13 4.86 -3.70 3.57
CA LEU A 13 5.92 -4.64 3.98
C LEU A 13 6.00 -4.78 5.52
N LYS A 14 5.60 -3.75 6.27
CA LYS A 14 5.52 -3.77 7.73
C LYS A 14 4.21 -4.38 8.25
N ALA A 15 3.25 -4.66 7.37
CA ALA A 15 1.92 -5.15 7.72
C ALA A 15 1.91 -6.40 8.62
N PRO A 16 2.79 -7.41 8.43
CA PRO A 16 2.81 -8.60 9.29
C PRO A 16 3.13 -8.32 10.76
N PHE A 17 3.74 -7.16 11.06
CA PHE A 17 4.14 -6.76 12.41
C PHE A 17 3.17 -5.76 13.06
N MET A 18 2.10 -5.40 12.36
CA MET A 18 1.11 -4.44 12.85
C MET A 18 0.05 -5.14 13.70
N THR A 19 -0.38 -4.45 14.76
CA THR A 19 -1.62 -4.77 15.47
C THR A 19 -2.85 -4.51 14.58
N GLU A 20 -4.02 -5.02 14.99
CA GLU A 20 -5.26 -4.78 14.26
C GLU A 20 -5.60 -3.27 14.15
N GLU A 21 -5.32 -2.49 15.20
CA GLU A 21 -5.56 -1.05 15.19
C GLU A 21 -4.64 -0.31 14.22
N GLU A 22 -3.34 -0.64 14.25
CA GLU A 22 -2.35 -0.09 13.32
C GLU A 22 -2.68 -0.47 11.87
N MET A 23 -3.15 -1.69 11.64
CA MET A 23 -3.60 -2.15 10.33
C MET A 23 -4.81 -1.34 9.84
N LYS A 24 -5.82 -1.14 10.69
CA LYS A 24 -7.00 -0.33 10.35
C LYS A 24 -6.62 1.11 9.99
N ASN A 25 -5.67 1.70 10.74
CA ASN A 25 -5.17 3.05 10.45
C ASN A 25 -4.35 3.09 9.15
N THR A 26 -3.50 2.09 8.92
CA THR A 26 -2.72 1.93 7.68
C THR A 26 -3.63 1.83 6.46
N VAL A 27 -4.70 1.02 6.51
CA VAL A 27 -5.68 0.92 5.41
C VAL A 27 -6.37 2.26 5.13
N LYS A 28 -6.69 3.06 6.17
CA LYS A 28 -7.27 4.40 5.97
C LYS A 28 -6.29 5.34 5.27
N ILE A 29 -5.01 5.33 5.66
CA ILE A 29 -3.95 6.15 5.06
C ILE A 29 -3.73 5.74 3.60
N LEU A 30 -3.63 4.44 3.31
CA LEU A 30 -3.46 3.94 1.94
C LEU A 30 -4.61 4.37 1.03
N LYS A 31 -5.86 4.31 1.51
CA LYS A 31 -7.02 4.82 0.75
C LYS A 31 -6.94 6.33 0.48
N GLN A 32 -6.42 7.12 1.41
CA GLN A 32 -6.21 8.56 1.19
C GLN A 32 -5.10 8.81 0.16
N MET A 33 -3.97 8.11 0.29
CA MET A 33 -2.86 8.18 -0.66
C MET A 33 -3.30 7.80 -2.09
N ALA A 34 -4.10 6.73 -2.22
CA ALA A 34 -4.62 6.29 -3.52
C ALA A 34 -5.53 7.36 -4.17
N ARG A 35 -6.34 8.09 -3.39
CA ARG A 35 -7.17 9.21 -3.88
C ARG A 35 -6.34 10.40 -4.37
N MET A 36 -5.14 10.59 -3.82
CA MET A 36 -4.25 11.69 -4.21
C MET A 36 -3.52 11.42 -5.53
N LYS A 37 -3.51 10.16 -6.02
CA LYS A 37 -2.92 9.84 -7.31
C LYS A 37 -3.78 10.45 -8.43
N LYS A 38 -3.18 11.40 -9.15
CA LYS A 38 -3.85 12.14 -10.24
C LYS A 38 -4.09 11.33 -11.52
N ASN A 39 -3.47 10.17 -11.67
CA ASN A 39 -3.58 9.35 -12.87
C ASN A 39 -3.34 7.87 -12.56
N LYS A 40 -4.14 7.02 -13.21
CA LYS A 40 -4.08 5.55 -13.31
C LYS A 40 -4.92 4.78 -12.28
N GLY A 41 -6.13 4.43 -12.71
CA GLY A 41 -6.93 3.37 -12.12
C GLY A 41 -7.85 3.79 -11.00
N SER A 42 -8.82 2.94 -10.71
CA SER A 42 -9.64 2.99 -9.52
C SER A 42 -8.79 2.86 -8.25
N ILE A 43 -9.27 3.37 -7.12
CA ILE A 43 -8.63 3.19 -5.80
C ILE A 43 -8.33 1.70 -5.56
N LYS A 44 -9.24 0.81 -5.98
CA LYS A 44 -9.07 -0.63 -5.86
C LYS A 44 -7.84 -1.12 -6.62
N GLU A 45 -7.70 -0.78 -7.90
CA GLU A 45 -6.56 -1.20 -8.72
C GLU A 45 -5.23 -0.68 -8.16
N ILE A 46 -5.21 0.54 -7.62
CA ILE A 46 -4.02 1.11 -6.97
C ILE A 46 -3.64 0.31 -5.72
N LEU A 47 -4.62 -0.01 -4.86
CA LEU A 47 -4.38 -0.80 -3.65
C LEU A 47 -3.96 -2.24 -3.97
N ASP A 48 -4.61 -2.87 -4.94
CA ASP A 48 -4.30 -4.23 -5.40
C ASP A 48 -2.87 -4.27 -5.97
N TYR A 49 -2.48 -3.25 -6.74
CA TYR A 49 -1.12 -3.10 -7.25
C TYR A 49 -0.10 -2.99 -6.10
N TRP A 50 -0.33 -2.14 -5.10
CA TRP A 50 0.59 -2.00 -3.97
C TRP A 50 0.71 -3.29 -3.15
N ALA A 51 -0.42 -3.97 -2.90
CA ALA A 51 -0.43 -5.24 -2.18
C ALA A 51 0.36 -6.32 -2.93
N ASN A 52 0.15 -6.44 -4.24
CA ASN A 52 0.87 -7.39 -5.07
C ASN A 52 2.39 -7.10 -5.09
N GLN A 53 2.79 -5.84 -5.21
CA GLN A 53 4.20 -5.45 -5.20
C GLN A 53 4.85 -5.71 -3.83
N ALA A 54 4.17 -5.37 -2.73
CA ALA A 54 4.67 -5.65 -1.39
C ALA A 54 4.84 -7.15 -1.16
N TYR A 55 3.89 -7.97 -1.63
CA TYR A 55 4.01 -9.42 -1.57
C TYR A 55 5.22 -9.94 -2.34
N ILE A 56 5.39 -9.55 -3.61
CA ILE A 56 6.55 -9.96 -4.43
C ILE A 56 7.86 -9.59 -3.72
N LEU A 57 7.98 -8.35 -3.25
CA LEU A 57 9.19 -7.89 -2.55
C LEU A 57 9.44 -8.64 -1.23
N SER A 58 8.39 -9.02 -0.51
CA SER A 58 8.52 -9.80 0.73
C SER A 58 8.98 -11.25 0.49
N MET A 59 8.80 -11.75 -0.73
CA MET A 59 9.20 -13.10 -1.13
C MET A 59 10.59 -13.15 -1.77
N GLU A 60 11.10 -12.02 -2.24
CA GLU A 60 12.45 -11.88 -2.83
C GLU A 60 13.52 -11.49 -1.79
N ALA A 61 13.11 -11.19 -0.55
CA ALA A 61 13.95 -10.82 0.59
C ALA A 61 14.24 -12.01 1.52
#